data_AF-A0A965Y9Q6-F1
#
_entry.id   AF-A0A965Y9Q6-F1
#
_cell.length_a   1.000
_cell.length_b   1.000
_cell.length_c   1.000
_cell.angle_alpha   90.00
_cell.angle_beta   90.00
_cell.angle_gamma   90.00
#
_symmetry.space_group_name_H-M   'P 1'
#
loop_
_entity.id
_entity.type
_entity.pdbx_description
1 polymer ?
#
loop_
_entity_poly.entity_id
_entity_poly.type
_entity_poly.pdbx_seq_one_letter_code
_entity_poly.pdbx_strand_id
1 'polypeptide(L)'
;GITKRTLYNWKKENKIKFIKKNKLNYISYHDYCDLAHIKHQDEEKVVIYARVSSSENKSNLDSQSERLISYCMAKGYKIHKIIKEIGSGINDNRQKLINLLAKDDFTKIVVEHKDRLTRVGFNYIKVLLENKNKHIEIVNEVNDNKEDLIQDFVSIITSYCAKIYGKRRSSRKTEQLIKNLEEDNH
;
A
#
# COMPACT_ATOMS: atom_id res chain seq x y z
N GLY A 1 -7.72 -21.26 31.14
CA GLY A 1 -8.81 -20.66 30.34
C GLY A 1 -9.39 -19.46 31.06
N ILE A 2 -9.82 -18.42 30.34
CA ILE A 2 -10.40 -17.21 30.94
C ILE A 2 -11.75 -17.54 31.57
N THR A 3 -11.95 -17.15 32.81
CA THR A 3 -13.20 -17.41 33.54
C THR A 3 -14.20 -16.27 33.37
N LYS A 4 -15.49 -16.53 33.58
CA LYS A 4 -16.52 -15.47 33.62
C LYS A 4 -16.13 -14.35 34.59
N ARG A 5 -15.57 -14.70 35.75
CA ARG A 5 -15.14 -13.73 36.77
C ARG A 5 -14.06 -12.78 36.24
N THR A 6 -13.10 -13.30 35.47
CA THR A 6 -12.06 -12.50 34.83
C THR A 6 -12.65 -11.48 33.85
N LEU A 7 -13.63 -11.87 33.02
CA LEU A 7 -14.30 -10.95 32.10
C LEU A 7 -15.04 -9.83 32.83
N TYR A 8 -15.74 -10.13 33.93
CA TYR A 8 -16.43 -9.10 34.73
C TYR A 8 -15.45 -8.15 35.45
N ASN A 9 -14.28 -8.63 35.87
CA ASN A 9 -13.23 -7.77 36.43
C ASN A 9 -12.69 -6.79 35.39
N TRP A 10 -12.41 -7.27 34.16
CA TRP A 10 -11.97 -6.39 33.06
C TRP A 10 -13.02 -5.35 32.68
N LYS A 11 -14.32 -5.69 32.77
CA LYS A 11 -15.39 -4.70 32.61
C LYS A 11 -15.33 -3.63 33.72
N LYS A 12 -15.12 -4.04 34.98
CA LYS A 12 -15.01 -3.12 36.12
C LYS A 12 -13.79 -2.19 36.00
N GLU A 13 -12.73 -2.68 35.38
CA GLU A 13 -11.51 -1.93 35.04
C GLU A 13 -11.64 -1.11 33.75
N ASN A 14 -12.82 -1.03 33.13
CA ASN A 14 -13.08 -0.35 31.85
C ASN A 14 -12.22 -0.84 30.67
N LYS A 15 -11.66 -2.05 30.73
CA LYS A 15 -10.85 -2.65 29.65
C LYS A 15 -11.69 -3.27 28.53
N ILE A 16 -12.96 -3.58 28.78
CA ILE A 16 -13.89 -4.18 27.79
C ILE A 16 -15.27 -3.56 27.86
N LYS A 17 -16.02 -3.66 26.75
CA LYS A 17 -17.45 -3.37 26.72
C LYS A 17 -18.23 -4.63 26.36
N PHE A 18 -19.27 -4.94 27.14
CA PHE A 18 -20.18 -6.02 26.77
C PHE A 18 -21.25 -5.53 25.79
N ILE A 19 -21.44 -6.29 24.73
CA ILE A 19 -22.53 -6.16 23.78
C ILE A 19 -23.66 -7.05 24.27
N LYS A 20 -24.83 -6.47 24.56
CA LYS A 20 -25.98 -7.21 25.07
C LYS A 20 -26.84 -7.66 23.88
N LYS A 21 -27.03 -8.97 23.73
CA LYS A 21 -27.97 -9.53 22.74
C LYS A 21 -28.87 -10.52 23.47
N ASN A 22 -30.17 -10.22 23.50
CA ASN A 22 -31.16 -10.90 24.32
C ASN A 22 -30.80 -10.87 25.83
N LYS A 23 -30.84 -12.03 26.50
CA LYS A 23 -30.48 -12.20 27.92
C LYS A 23 -28.98 -12.48 28.16
N LEU A 24 -28.15 -12.43 27.11
CA LEU A 24 -26.73 -12.79 27.17
C LEU A 24 -25.83 -11.57 26.94
N ASN A 25 -24.70 -11.56 27.65
CA ASN A 25 -23.64 -10.58 27.46
C ASN A 25 -22.55 -11.21 26.58
N TYR A 26 -22.24 -10.56 25.47
CA TYR A 26 -21.19 -10.94 24.54
C TYR A 26 -20.04 -9.94 24.66
N ILE A 27 -18.84 -10.41 24.37
CA ILE A 27 -17.66 -9.56 24.18
C ILE A 27 -17.28 -9.64 22.70
N SER A 28 -16.70 -8.56 22.15
CA SER A 28 -16.10 -8.64 20.82
C SER A 28 -15.03 -9.73 20.80
N TYR A 29 -14.96 -10.51 19.72
CA TYR A 29 -13.87 -11.48 19.54
C TYR A 29 -12.51 -10.79 19.55
N HIS A 30 -12.44 -9.54 19.08
CA HIS A 30 -11.25 -8.69 19.12
C HIS A 30 -10.80 -8.41 20.56
N ASP A 31 -11.67 -7.79 21.37
CA ASP A 31 -11.38 -7.46 22.77
C ASP A 31 -11.01 -8.70 23.61
N TYR A 32 -11.65 -9.84 23.32
CA TYR A 32 -11.31 -11.11 23.97
C TYR A 32 -9.88 -11.54 23.66
N CYS A 33 -9.49 -11.54 22.37
CA CYS A 33 -8.17 -11.98 21.96
C CYS A 33 -7.07 -11.03 22.46
N ASP A 34 -7.29 -9.71 22.41
CA ASP A 34 -6.34 -8.70 22.89
C ASP A 34 -5.99 -8.89 24.38
N LEU A 35 -7.02 -9.09 25.21
CA LEU A 35 -6.85 -9.28 26.66
C LEU A 35 -6.41 -10.68 27.05
N ALA A 36 -6.71 -11.66 26.20
CA ALA A 36 -6.22 -13.01 26.35
C ALA A 36 -4.78 -13.18 25.86
N HIS A 37 -4.18 -12.14 25.26
CA HIS A 37 -2.93 -12.22 24.51
C HIS A 37 -2.93 -13.35 23.47
N ILE A 38 -4.10 -13.69 22.94
CA ILE A 38 -4.26 -14.64 21.85
C ILE A 38 -4.00 -13.84 20.58
N LYS A 39 -2.95 -14.20 19.83
CA LYS A 39 -2.75 -13.63 18.50
C LYS A 39 -4.00 -13.94 17.67
N HIS A 40 -4.64 -12.91 17.12
CA HIS A 40 -5.62 -13.09 16.07
C HIS A 40 -4.99 -13.94 14.98
N GLN A 41 -5.48 -15.16 14.84
CA GLN A 41 -5.24 -15.94 13.63
C GLN A 41 -6.30 -15.50 12.62
N ASP A 42 -6.39 -14.19 12.38
CA ASP A 42 -7.09 -13.71 11.21
C ASP A 42 -6.37 -14.32 10.00
N GLU A 43 -7.13 -14.97 9.13
CA GLU A 43 -6.56 -15.53 7.90
C GLU A 43 -5.73 -14.44 7.22
N GLU A 44 -4.47 -14.75 6.93
CA GLU A 44 -3.57 -13.78 6.32
C GLU A 44 -4.07 -13.43 4.91
N LYS A 45 -4.77 -12.29 4.80
CA LYS A 45 -5.31 -11.77 3.55
C LYS A 45 -4.26 -10.89 2.89
N VAL A 46 -3.49 -11.50 2.00
CA VAL A 46 -2.42 -10.82 1.27
C VAL A 46 -2.96 -10.17 0.01
N VAL A 47 -2.67 -8.88 -0.19
CA VAL A 47 -2.96 -8.16 -1.42
C VAL A 47 -1.64 -7.87 -2.14
N ILE A 48 -1.59 -8.24 -3.42
CA ILE A 48 -0.47 -7.88 -4.29
C ILE A 48 -0.78 -6.56 -4.98
N TYR A 49 0.14 -5.60 -4.92
CA TYR A 49 0.03 -4.33 -5.63
C TYR A 49 1.19 -4.15 -6.61
N ALA A 50 0.86 -4.04 -7.90
CA ALA A 50 1.79 -3.87 -9.00
C ALA A 50 1.51 -2.54 -9.72
N ARG A 51 2.57 -1.83 -10.13
CA ARG A 51 2.48 -0.50 -10.75
C ARG A 51 3.56 -0.28 -11.80
N VAL A 52 3.14 0.33 -12.91
CA VAL A 52 4.03 0.93 -13.94
C VAL A 52 3.63 2.37 -14.20
N SER A 53 4.56 3.19 -14.70
CA SER A 53 4.31 4.63 -14.89
C SER A 53 3.56 4.95 -16.19
N SER A 54 3.85 4.21 -17.28
CA SER A 54 3.22 4.34 -18.60
C SER A 54 2.41 3.10 -18.97
N SER A 55 1.35 3.28 -19.77
CA SER A 55 0.58 2.18 -20.38
C SER A 55 1.37 1.37 -21.39
N GLU A 56 2.46 1.93 -21.94
CA GLU A 56 3.38 1.21 -22.83
C GLU A 56 4.08 0.05 -22.08
N ASN A 57 4.27 0.20 -20.77
CA ASN A 57 4.87 -0.80 -19.89
C ASN A 57 3.85 -1.82 -19.36
N LYS A 58 2.74 -2.04 -20.07
CA LYS A 58 1.70 -2.98 -19.63
C LYS A 58 2.19 -4.43 -19.60
N SER A 59 3.04 -4.83 -20.53
CA SER A 59 3.71 -6.15 -20.49
C SER A 59 4.51 -6.32 -19.20
N ASN A 60 5.29 -5.30 -18.82
CA ASN A 60 6.08 -5.30 -17.59
C ASN A 60 5.19 -5.36 -16.34
N LEU A 61 4.01 -4.75 -16.36
CA LEU A 61 3.03 -4.81 -15.26
C LEU A 61 2.52 -6.25 -15.05
N ASP A 62 2.28 -6.98 -16.13
CA ASP A 62 1.83 -8.36 -16.06
C ASP A 62 2.94 -9.28 -15.55
N SER A 63 4.14 -9.18 -16.11
CA SER A 63 5.30 -9.95 -15.63
C SER A 63 5.66 -9.62 -14.17
N GLN A 64 5.56 -8.36 -13.76
CA GLN A 64 5.73 -7.95 -12.36
C GLN A 64 4.70 -8.65 -11.46
N SER A 65 3.43 -8.66 -11.86
CA SER A 65 2.39 -9.31 -11.07
C SER A 65 2.62 -10.82 -10.94
N GLU A 66 3.09 -11.49 -12.00
CA GLU A 66 3.39 -12.92 -11.98
C GLU A 66 4.54 -13.25 -11.03
N ARG A 67 5.63 -12.47 -11.06
CA ARG A 67 6.73 -12.63 -10.10
C ARG A 67 6.27 -12.51 -8.65
N LEU A 68 5.41 -11.52 -8.36
CA LEU A 68 4.85 -11.33 -7.02
C LEU A 68 3.91 -12.47 -6.61
N ILE A 69 3.13 -13.02 -7.54
CA ILE A 69 2.28 -14.19 -7.30
C ILE A 69 3.16 -15.39 -6.95
N SER A 70 4.17 -15.70 -7.77
CA SER A 70 5.09 -16.79 -7.50
C SER A 70 5.78 -16.65 -6.14
N TYR A 71 6.22 -15.43 -5.79
CA TYR A 71 6.79 -15.13 -4.48
C TYR A 71 5.81 -15.43 -3.34
N CYS A 72 4.56 -14.95 -3.44
CA CYS A 72 3.54 -15.17 -2.42
C CYS A 72 3.19 -16.66 -2.27
N MET A 73 3.05 -17.37 -3.40
CA MET A 73 2.80 -18.81 -3.40
C MET A 73 3.95 -19.59 -2.74
N ALA A 74 5.20 -19.24 -3.05
CA ALA A 74 6.38 -19.87 -2.45
C ALA A 74 6.46 -19.64 -0.93
N LYS A 75 5.97 -18.51 -0.42
CA LYS A 75 5.84 -18.24 1.01
C LYS A 75 4.62 -18.86 1.68
N GLY A 76 3.73 -19.51 0.92
CA GLY A 76 2.49 -20.08 1.43
C GLY A 76 1.42 -19.04 1.77
N TYR A 77 1.54 -17.82 1.23
CA TYR A 77 0.56 -16.76 1.46
C TYR A 77 -0.74 -17.01 0.70
N LYS A 78 -1.88 -16.77 1.34
CA LYS A 78 -3.21 -16.79 0.71
C LYS A 78 -3.46 -15.44 0.02
N ILE A 79 -3.31 -15.42 -1.30
CA ILE A 79 -3.54 -14.21 -2.09
C ILE A 79 -5.05 -13.90 -2.10
N HIS A 80 -5.43 -12.79 -1.47
CA HIS A 80 -6.80 -12.29 -1.44
C HIS A 80 -7.15 -11.50 -2.72
N LYS A 81 -6.23 -10.65 -3.17
CA LYS A 81 -6.45 -9.79 -4.34
C LYS A 81 -5.15 -9.41 -5.03
N ILE A 82 -5.21 -9.24 -6.35
CA ILE A 82 -4.13 -8.68 -7.16
C ILE A 82 -4.62 -7.36 -7.75
N ILE A 83 -3.89 -6.28 -7.50
CA ILE A 83 -4.20 -4.94 -7.97
C ILE A 83 -3.08 -4.47 -8.88
N LYS A 84 -3.42 -4.22 -10.15
CA LYS A 84 -2.53 -3.68 -11.18
C LYS A 84 -2.93 -2.24 -11.47
N GLU A 85 -2.00 -1.30 -11.42
CA GLU A 85 -2.28 0.12 -11.67
C GLU A 85 -1.26 0.74 -12.63
N ILE A 86 -1.72 1.63 -13.49
CA ILE A 86 -0.87 2.41 -14.39
C ILE A 86 -0.93 3.86 -13.90
N GLY A 87 0.23 4.45 -13.63
CA GLY A 87 0.36 5.82 -13.20
C GLY A 87 1.68 6.09 -12.49
N SER A 88 2.08 7.36 -12.48
CA SER A 88 3.27 7.85 -11.77
C SER A 88 3.25 7.46 -10.29
N GLY A 89 4.42 7.12 -9.74
CA GLY A 89 4.55 6.82 -8.32
C GLY A 89 4.40 8.03 -7.40
N ILE A 90 4.35 9.24 -7.97
CA ILE A 90 4.12 10.51 -7.25
C ILE A 90 2.65 10.91 -7.27
N ASN A 91 1.86 10.36 -8.20
CA ASN A 91 0.44 10.63 -8.25
C ASN A 91 -0.24 10.07 -6.99
N ASP A 92 -0.74 10.97 -6.14
CA ASP A 92 -1.46 10.66 -4.90
C ASP A 92 -2.95 10.35 -5.15
N ASN A 93 -3.47 10.68 -6.34
CA ASN A 93 -4.86 10.42 -6.77
C ASN A 93 -5.01 9.07 -7.51
N ARG A 94 -4.14 8.11 -7.23
CA ARG A 94 -4.21 6.74 -7.78
C ARG A 94 -5.40 6.00 -7.20
N GLN A 95 -6.48 5.91 -7.96
CA GLN A 95 -7.77 5.42 -7.48
C GLN A 95 -7.70 3.97 -6.93
N LYS A 96 -6.90 3.08 -7.53
CA LYS A 96 -6.82 1.69 -7.04
C LYS A 96 -6.04 1.61 -5.73
N LEU A 97 -4.95 2.38 -5.60
CA LEU A 97 -4.23 2.48 -4.34
C LEU A 97 -5.07 3.13 -3.23
N ILE A 98 -5.77 4.23 -3.52
CA ILE A 98 -6.68 4.88 -2.55
C ILE A 98 -7.74 3.87 -2.10
N ASN A 99 -8.39 3.19 -3.04
CA ASN A 99 -9.41 2.19 -2.71
C ASN A 99 -8.85 1.00 -1.93
N LEU A 100 -7.59 0.63 -2.14
CA LEU A 100 -6.91 -0.38 -1.33
C LEU A 100 -6.72 0.12 0.11
N LEU A 101 -6.10 1.29 0.29
CA LEU A 101 -5.77 1.84 1.61
C LEU A 101 -7.03 2.19 2.44
N ALA A 102 -8.13 2.54 1.78
CA ALA A 102 -9.40 2.85 2.43
C ALA A 102 -10.13 1.62 3.00
N LYS A 103 -9.79 0.41 2.56
CA LYS A 103 -10.44 -0.82 3.01
C LYS A 103 -9.69 -1.48 4.17
N ASP A 104 -10.44 -2.18 5.02
CA ASP A 104 -9.90 -2.97 6.14
C ASP A 104 -9.98 -4.48 5.90
N ASP A 105 -10.09 -4.92 4.64
CA ASP A 105 -10.25 -6.32 4.23
C ASP A 105 -8.93 -7.07 3.96
N PHE A 106 -7.79 -6.54 4.38
CA PHE A 106 -6.47 -7.14 4.18
C PHE A 106 -5.56 -6.97 5.40
N THR A 107 -4.58 -7.86 5.53
CA THR A 107 -3.56 -7.82 6.61
C THR A 107 -2.17 -7.49 6.08
N LYS A 108 -1.89 -7.76 4.81
CA LYS A 108 -0.57 -7.50 4.21
C LYS A 108 -0.68 -7.00 2.77
N ILE A 109 0.13 -6.01 2.41
CA ILE A 109 0.35 -5.59 1.03
C ILE A 109 1.75 -6.06 0.60
N VAL A 110 1.84 -6.76 -0.53
CA VAL A 110 3.11 -7.16 -1.13
C VAL A 110 3.36 -6.31 -2.37
N VAL A 111 4.53 -5.69 -2.42
CA VAL A 111 5.01 -4.88 -3.55
C VAL A 111 6.41 -5.32 -3.95
N GLU A 112 6.76 -5.16 -5.23
CA GLU A 112 8.10 -5.54 -5.70
C GLU A 112 9.17 -4.63 -5.10
N HIS A 113 8.95 -3.31 -5.16
CA HIS A 113 9.87 -2.29 -4.68
C HIS A 113 9.11 -1.16 -3.96
N LYS A 114 9.80 -0.38 -3.12
CA LYS A 114 9.21 0.75 -2.36
C LYS A 114 8.50 1.76 -3.27
N ASP A 115 9.10 2.09 -4.41
CA ASP A 115 8.61 3.05 -5.40
C ASP A 115 7.41 2.55 -6.22
N ARG A 116 7.14 1.25 -6.23
CA ARG A 116 5.92 0.69 -6.82
C ARG A 116 4.72 1.11 -6.01
N LEU A 117 4.85 1.13 -4.69
CA LEU A 117 3.81 1.68 -3.82
C LEU A 117 3.73 3.20 -3.93
N THR A 118 4.83 3.92 -3.68
CA THR A 118 4.88 5.38 -3.78
C THR A 118 6.33 5.88 -3.87
N ARG A 119 6.57 6.95 -4.62
CA ARG A 119 7.89 7.63 -4.66
C ARG A 119 8.15 8.48 -3.44
N VAL A 120 7.10 9.04 -2.85
CA VAL A 120 7.19 9.96 -1.71
C VAL A 120 6.22 9.52 -0.63
N GLY A 121 6.60 9.70 0.63
CA GLY A 121 5.71 9.43 1.76
C GLY A 121 5.50 7.94 2.08
N PHE A 122 6.35 7.04 1.56
CA PHE A 122 6.28 5.61 1.90
C PHE A 122 6.24 5.36 3.41
N ASN A 123 7.11 6.05 4.16
CA ASN A 123 7.18 5.90 5.61
C ASN A 123 5.86 6.29 6.29
N TYR A 124 5.17 7.32 5.81
CA TYR A 124 3.87 7.71 6.35
C TYR A 124 2.83 6.62 6.13
N ILE A 125 2.75 6.06 4.92
CA ILE A 125 1.83 4.96 4.61
C ILE A 125 2.14 3.74 5.48
N LYS A 126 3.43 3.39 5.64
CA LYS A 126 3.88 2.29 6.49
C LYS A 126 3.41 2.46 7.94
N VAL A 127 3.71 3.60 8.56
CA VAL A 127 3.30 3.88 9.95
C VAL A 127 1.78 3.85 10.12
N LEU A 128 1.03 4.42 9.17
CA LEU A 128 -0.43 4.42 9.21
C LEU A 128 -1.04 3.02 9.10
N LEU A 129 -0.44 2.14 8.28
CA LEU A 129 -0.86 0.75 8.17
C LEU A 129 -0.46 -0.08 9.39
N GLU A 130 0.73 0.12 9.94
CA GLU A 130 1.20 -0.56 11.15
C GLU A 130 0.30 -0.26 12.35
N ASN A 131 -0.19 0.99 12.48
CA ASN A 131 -1.19 1.36 13.50
C ASN A 131 -2.53 0.63 13.34
N LYS A 132 -2.80 0.06 12.16
CA LYS A 132 -3.98 -0.77 11.87
C LYS A 132 -3.66 -2.27 11.87
N ASN A 133 -2.51 -2.69 12.39
CA ASN A 133 -2.01 -4.08 12.33
C ASN A 133 -1.90 -4.62 10.88
N LYS A 134 -1.59 -3.73 9.92
CA LYS A 134 -1.37 -4.08 8.52
C LYS A 134 0.09 -3.84 8.17
N HIS A 135 0.64 -4.72 7.34
CA HIS A 135 2.06 -4.68 6.99
C HIS A 135 2.28 -4.52 5.50
N ILE A 136 3.35 -3.82 5.13
CA ILE A 136 3.86 -3.77 3.76
C ILE A 136 5.10 -4.65 3.69
N GLU A 137 5.12 -5.60 2.76
CA GLU A 137 6.25 -6.44 2.44
C GLU A 137 6.82 -6.05 1.07
N ILE A 138 8.12 -5.82 1.02
CA ILE A 138 8.86 -5.44 -0.18
C ILE A 138 9.71 -6.63 -0.58
N VAL A 139 9.56 -7.10 -1.82
CA VAL A 139 10.25 -8.30 -2.31
C VAL A 139 11.71 -8.00 -2.66
N ASN A 140 11.96 -6.91 -3.36
CA ASN A 140 13.26 -6.50 -3.84
C ASN A 140 13.59 -5.08 -3.36
N GLU A 141 14.69 -4.91 -2.65
CA GLU A 141 15.11 -3.58 -2.17
C GLU A 141 15.94 -2.78 -3.21
N VAL A 142 16.50 -3.45 -4.22
CA VAL A 142 17.31 -2.80 -5.27
C VAL A 142 16.40 -2.37 -6.42
N ASN A 143 16.52 -1.11 -6.85
CA ASN A 143 15.62 -0.50 -7.82
C ASN A 143 16.39 -0.08 -9.08
N ASP A 144 16.29 -0.86 -10.15
CA ASP A 144 17.06 -0.63 -11.40
C ASP A 144 16.27 0.13 -12.48
N ASN A 145 15.00 0.46 -12.26
CA ASN A 145 14.17 1.12 -13.26
C ASN A 145 14.39 2.64 -13.30
N LYS A 146 15.55 3.05 -13.85
CA LYS A 146 15.94 4.46 -14.09
C LYS A 146 14.90 5.24 -14.91
N GLU A 147 14.29 4.62 -15.92
CA GLU A 147 13.28 5.26 -16.76
C GLU A 147 12.07 5.74 -15.96
N ASP A 148 11.53 4.89 -15.07
CA ASP A 148 10.41 5.26 -14.22
C ASP A 148 10.78 6.39 -13.25
N LEU A 149 12.04 6.45 -12.79
CA LEU A 149 12.54 7.56 -11.95
C LEU A 149 12.58 8.88 -12.72
N ILE A 150 13.08 8.86 -13.96
CA ILE A 150 13.16 10.04 -14.83
C ILE A 150 11.76 10.55 -15.16
N GLN A 151 10.83 9.67 -15.56
CA GLN A 151 9.46 10.07 -15.84
C GLN A 151 8.76 10.72 -14.64
N ASP A 152 8.98 10.15 -13.45
CA ASP A 152 8.46 10.70 -12.21
C ASP A 152 9.07 12.08 -11.91
N PHE A 153 10.37 12.28 -12.14
CA PHE A 153 11.04 13.59 -11.98
C PHE A 153 10.54 14.64 -12.98
N VAL A 154 10.40 14.27 -14.26
CA VAL A 154 9.83 15.13 -15.31
C VAL A 154 8.42 15.55 -14.95
N SER A 155 7.62 14.64 -14.38
CA SER A 155 6.25 14.94 -13.92
C SER A 155 6.24 15.99 -12.81
N ILE A 156 7.18 15.92 -11.85
CA ILE A 156 7.33 16.94 -10.79
C ILE A 156 7.68 18.29 -11.40
N ILE A 157 8.74 18.36 -12.22
CA ILE A 157 9.18 19.60 -12.82
C ILE A 157 8.06 20.22 -13.65
N THR A 158 7.35 19.42 -14.43
CA THR A 158 6.23 19.89 -15.25
C THR A 158 5.11 20.50 -14.40
N SER A 159 4.77 19.85 -13.28
CA SER A 159 3.78 20.38 -12.34
C SER A 159 4.21 21.73 -11.75
N TYR A 160 5.48 21.86 -11.34
CA TYR A 160 6.03 23.13 -10.85
C TYR A 160 6.08 24.20 -11.93
N CYS A 161 6.57 23.87 -13.13
CA CYS A 161 6.62 24.77 -14.28
C CYS A 161 5.22 25.26 -14.68
N ALA A 162 4.21 24.39 -14.63
CA ALA A 162 2.82 24.76 -14.91
C ALA A 162 2.27 25.75 -13.88
N LYS A 163 2.63 25.59 -12.60
CA LYS A 163 2.26 26.51 -11.52
C LYS A 163 2.97 27.86 -11.63
N ILE A 164 4.26 27.87 -11.98
CA ILE A 164 5.09 29.09 -12.03
C ILE A 164 4.83 29.89 -13.31
N TYR A 165 4.75 29.23 -14.47
CA TYR A 165 4.76 29.89 -15.78
C TYR A 165 3.43 29.79 -16.54
N GLY A 166 2.44 29.07 -15.99
CA GLY A 166 1.18 28.75 -16.67
C GLY A 166 1.31 27.61 -17.69
N LYS A 167 0.18 26.91 -17.95
CA LYS A 167 0.15 25.65 -18.74
C LYS A 167 0.86 25.74 -20.09
N ARG A 168 0.68 26.82 -20.86
CA ARG A 168 1.23 26.94 -22.23
C ARG A 168 2.75 27.14 -22.28
N ARG A 169 3.34 27.82 -21.30
CA ARG A 169 4.80 28.05 -21.25
C ARG A 169 5.54 26.89 -20.60
N SER A 170 4.85 26.16 -19.72
CA SER A 170 5.35 24.94 -19.08
C SER A 170 5.67 23.83 -20.08
N SER A 171 4.75 23.49 -20.99
CA SER A 171 4.98 22.38 -21.95
C SER A 171 6.25 22.59 -22.77
N ARG A 172 6.50 23.82 -23.26
CA ARG A 172 7.72 24.13 -24.02
C ARG A 172 9.01 23.98 -23.21
N LYS A 173 9.02 24.43 -21.96
CA LYS A 173 10.18 24.27 -21.07
C LYS A 173 10.40 22.81 -20.66
N THR A 174 9.31 22.07 -20.44
CA THR A 174 9.36 20.63 -20.15
C THR A 174 9.92 19.86 -21.34
N GLU A 175 9.45 20.10 -22.57
CA GLU A 175 9.96 19.46 -23.79
C GLU A 175 11.46 19.74 -24.00
N GLN A 176 11.90 20.96 -23.71
CA GLN A 176 13.33 21.31 -23.74
C GLN A 176 14.16 20.55 -22.68
N LEU A 177 13.62 20.40 -21.46
CA LEU A 177 14.25 19.62 -20.40
C LEU A 177 14.32 18.13 -20.73
N ILE A 178 13.27 17.57 -21.33
CA ILE A 178 13.25 16.16 -21.77
C ILE A 178 14.33 15.94 -22.83
N LYS A 179 14.41 16.81 -23.84
CA LYS A 179 15.47 16.72 -24.86
C LYS A 179 16.88 16.74 -24.26
N ASN A 180 17.15 17.67 -23.35
CA ASN A 180 18.47 17.77 -22.73
C ASN A 180 18.80 16.52 -21.90
N LEU A 181 17.82 15.96 -21.17
CA LEU A 181 18.00 14.73 -20.39
C LEU A 181 18.20 13.49 -21.27
N GLU A 182 17.65 13.47 -22.49
CA GLU A 182 17.88 12.40 -23.47
C GLU A 182 19.24 12.54 -24.16
N GLU A 183 19.70 13.77 -24.42
CA GLU A 183 21.02 14.07 -25.00
C GLU A 183 22.18 13.75 -24.04
N ASP A 184 22.01 13.96 -22.73
CA ASP A 184 23.03 13.64 -21.71
C ASP A 184 23.20 12.14 -21.41
N ASN A 185 22.33 11.27 -21.95
CA ASN A 185 22.42 9.80 -21.80
C ASN A 185 23.17 9.11 -22.97
N HIS A 186 23.74 9.89 -23.90
CA HIS A 186 24.61 9.43 -25.00
C HIS A 186 26.06 9.85 -24.77
#